data_AF-A0A9Q9DR75-F1
#
_entry.id   AF-A0A9Q9DR75-F1
#
_cell.length_a   1.000
_cell.length_b   1.000
_cell.length_c   1.000
_cell.angle_alpha   90.00
_cell.angle_beta   90.00
_cell.angle_gamma   90.00
#
_symmetry.space_group_name_H-M   'P 1'
#
loop_
_entity.id
_entity.type
_entity.pdbx_description
1 polymer ?
#
loop_
_entity_poly.entity_id
_entity_poly.type
_entity_poly.pdbx_seq_one_letter_code
_entity_poly.pdbx_strand_id
1 'polypeptide(L)'
;MHPHLHTEEVQKKISQLTSAHSGCAEVVAALEECHAHGFLWKVTGNCTDAKHKVNMCLRGIRLERTRQNREAAKEKRERIKKVWKELDENK
;
A
#
# COMPACT_ATOMS: atom_id res chain seq x y z
N MET A 1 20.40 0.46 4.21
CA MET A 1 19.23 1.17 4.79
C MET A 1 18.86 2.31 3.85
N HIS A 2 17.61 2.40 3.40
CA HIS A 2 17.18 3.37 2.39
C HIS A 2 16.67 4.65 3.06
N PRO A 3 17.45 5.75 3.12
CA PRO A 3 17.14 6.91 3.96
C PRO A 3 15.87 7.64 3.50
N HIS A 4 15.58 7.58 2.20
CA HIS A 4 14.43 8.23 1.57
C HIS A 4 13.07 7.62 1.96
N LEU A 5 13.04 6.44 2.60
CA LEU A 5 11.80 5.84 3.08
C LEU A 5 11.41 6.27 4.51
N HIS A 6 12.28 6.99 5.21
CA HIS A 6 12.05 7.43 6.59
C HIS A 6 11.67 8.90 6.70
N THR A 7 11.36 9.57 5.59
CA THR A 7 10.81 10.94 5.65
C THR A 7 9.44 10.93 6.29
N GLU A 8 9.11 11.98 7.05
CA GLU A 8 7.82 12.05 7.77
C GLU A 8 6.62 11.93 6.81
N GLU A 9 6.73 12.46 5.59
CA GLU A 9 5.71 12.28 4.56
C GLU A 9 5.53 10.80 4.15
N VAL A 10 6.62 10.06 4.00
CA VAL A 10 6.57 8.65 3.62
C VAL A 10 6.05 7.82 4.80
N GLN A 11 6.47 8.10 6.03
CA GLN A 11 5.94 7.49 7.26
C GLN A 11 4.43 7.75 7.41
N LYS A 12 3.97 8.98 7.19
CA LYS A 12 2.55 9.36 7.27
C LYS A 12 1.72 8.68 6.18
N LYS A 13 2.25 8.52 4.96
CA LYS A 13 1.61 7.72 3.89
C LYS A 13 1.56 6.22 4.21
N ILE A 14 2.59 5.68 4.84
CA ILE A 14 2.62 4.29 5.32
C ILE A 14 1.58 4.10 6.44
N SER A 15 1.48 5.05 7.37
CA SER A 15 0.53 5.04 8.49
C SER A 15 -0.92 5.23 8.06
N GLN A 16 -1.20 6.10 7.07
CA GLN A 16 -2.53 6.19 6.46
C GLN A 16 -2.94 4.88 5.77
N LEU A 17 -1.97 4.08 5.30
CA LEU A 17 -2.24 2.78 4.68
C LEU A 17 -2.72 1.74 5.70
N THR A 18 -2.28 1.83 6.95
CA THR A 18 -2.71 0.93 8.03
C THR A 18 -3.97 1.43 8.74
N SER A 19 -4.22 2.73 8.78
CA SER A 19 -5.41 3.30 9.43
C SER A 19 -6.63 3.46 8.50
N ALA A 20 -6.44 3.63 7.19
CA ALA A 20 -7.54 3.82 6.23
C ALA A 20 -8.14 2.51 5.69
N HIS A 21 -7.53 1.36 5.99
CA HIS A 21 -8.05 0.04 5.63
C HIS A 21 -8.52 -0.71 6.87
N SER A 22 -9.70 -0.33 7.38
CA SER A 22 -10.50 -1.17 8.27
C SER A 22 -10.65 -2.61 7.76
N GLY A 23 -10.54 -2.83 6.44
CA GLY A 23 -10.74 -4.13 5.80
C GLY A 23 -9.67 -5.21 6.06
N CYS A 24 -8.46 -4.87 6.54
CA CYS A 24 -7.47 -5.90 6.89
C CYS A 24 -7.33 -6.13 8.40
N ALA A 25 -8.06 -5.40 9.24
CA ALA A 25 -7.94 -5.49 10.70
C ALA A 25 -8.20 -6.91 11.21
N GLU A 26 -9.23 -7.57 10.67
CA GLU A 26 -9.62 -8.93 11.06
C GLU A 26 -8.55 -9.98 10.75
N VAL A 27 -7.95 -9.93 9.55
CA VAL A 27 -6.91 -10.89 9.18
C VAL A 27 -5.59 -10.63 9.92
N VAL A 28 -5.31 -9.38 10.29
CA VAL A 28 -4.16 -9.02 11.14
C VAL A 28 -4.39 -9.52 12.57
N ALA A 29 -5.58 -9.30 13.13
CA ALA A 29 -5.95 -9.80 14.46
C ALA A 29 -5.81 -11.33 14.55
N ALA A 30 -6.26 -12.06 13.52
CA ALA A 30 -6.09 -13.52 13.45
C ALA A 30 -4.61 -13.96 13.44
N LEU A 31 -3.73 -13.18 12.80
CA LEU A 31 -2.28 -13.44 12.83
C LEU A 31 -1.69 -13.11 14.21
N GLU A 32 -2.14 -12.05 14.85
CA GLU A 32 -1.72 -11.67 16.21
C GLU A 32 -2.14 -12.71 17.24
N GLU A 33 -3.35 -13.24 17.15
CA GLU A 33 -3.83 -14.35 17.97
C GLU A 33 -2.94 -15.59 17.79
N CYS A 34 -2.62 -15.97 16.54
CA CYS A 34 -1.70 -17.08 16.30
C CYS A 34 -0.30 -16.82 16.90
N HIS A 35 0.18 -15.58 16.78
CA HIS A 35 1.45 -15.16 17.37
C HIS A 35 1.43 -15.13 18.90
N ALA A 36 0.28 -15.02 19.55
CA ALA A 36 0.12 -15.04 21.00
C ALA A 36 0.43 -16.43 21.60
N HIS A 37 0.37 -17.51 20.80
CA HIS A 37 0.80 -18.85 21.22
C HIS A 37 2.31 -18.98 21.49
N GLY A 38 3.11 -17.98 21.10
CA GLY A 38 4.53 -17.89 21.45
C GLY A 38 5.47 -18.04 20.26
N PHE A 39 6.77 -17.94 20.54
CA PHE A 39 7.81 -17.85 19.51
C PHE A 39 7.90 -19.08 18.62
N LEU A 40 7.79 -20.28 19.19
CA LEU A 40 7.90 -21.54 18.43
C LEU A 40 6.84 -21.60 17.31
N TRP A 41 5.59 -21.21 17.58
CA TRP A 41 4.53 -21.16 16.58
C TRP A 41 4.82 -20.22 15.41
N LYS A 42 5.51 -19.11 15.68
CA LYS A 42 5.91 -18.13 14.66
C LYS A 42 6.94 -18.72 13.69
N VAL A 43 7.89 -19.48 14.21
CA VAL A 43 9.05 -19.95 13.43
C VAL A 43 8.86 -21.33 12.83
N THR A 44 8.03 -22.19 13.42
CA THR A 44 7.75 -23.53 12.87
C THR A 44 6.72 -23.52 11.74
N GLY A 45 6.15 -22.37 11.42
CA GLY A 45 5.20 -22.22 10.32
C GLY A 45 3.73 -22.48 10.70
N ASN A 46 3.42 -22.63 11.99
CA ASN A 46 2.04 -22.86 12.47
C ASN A 46 1.09 -21.70 12.14
N CYS A 47 1.61 -20.48 11.93
CA CYS A 47 0.83 -19.30 11.57
C CYS A 47 0.77 -18.99 10.06
N THR A 48 1.18 -19.94 9.19
CA THR A 48 1.34 -19.66 7.75
C THR A 48 0.02 -19.30 7.05
N ASP A 49 -1.10 -19.93 7.41
CA ASP A 49 -2.41 -19.62 6.81
C ASP A 49 -2.88 -18.20 7.16
N ALA A 50 -2.84 -17.85 8.45
CA ALA A 50 -3.17 -16.49 8.91
C ALA A 50 -2.26 -15.44 8.23
N LYS A 51 -0.96 -15.72 8.13
CA LYS A 51 -0.01 -14.87 7.42
C LYS A 51 -0.35 -14.74 5.93
N HIS A 52 -0.79 -15.81 5.28
CA HIS A 52 -1.20 -15.78 3.88
C HIS A 52 -2.40 -14.85 3.67
N LYS A 53 -3.40 -14.90 4.56
CA LYS A 53 -4.57 -14.00 4.52
C LYS A 53 -4.17 -12.52 4.62
N VAL A 54 -3.26 -12.18 5.55
CA VAL A 54 -2.70 -10.83 5.66
C VAL A 54 -2.00 -10.42 4.36
N ASN A 55 -1.16 -11.28 3.80
CA ASN A 55 -0.45 -11.00 2.55
C ASN A 55 -1.41 -10.72 1.38
N MET A 56 -2.49 -11.50 1.26
CA MET A 56 -3.48 -11.31 0.21
C MET A 56 -4.26 -10.01 0.39
N CYS A 57 -4.61 -9.66 1.63
CA CYS A 57 -5.28 -8.40 1.94
C CYS A 57 -4.40 -7.18 1.58
N LEU A 58 -3.15 -7.16 2.05
CA LEU A 58 -2.20 -6.09 1.75
C LEU A 58 -1.86 -6.00 0.26
N ARG A 59 -1.86 -7.14 -0.46
CA ARG A 59 -1.71 -7.16 -1.91
C ARG A 59 -2.88 -6.48 -2.62
N GLY A 60 -4.11 -6.72 -2.16
CA GLY A 60 -5.30 -6.03 -2.67
C GLY A 60 -5.18 -4.50 -2.55
N ILE A 61 -4.80 -4.02 -1.36
CA ILE A 61 -4.54 -2.59 -1.11
C ILE A 61 -3.49 -2.03 -2.09
N ARG A 62 -2.39 -2.75 -2.24
CA ARG A 62 -1.30 -2.33 -3.13
C ARG A 62 -1.77 -2.20 -4.58
N LEU A 63 -2.58 -3.14 -5.07
CA LEU A 63 -3.12 -3.12 -6.42
C LEU A 63 -4.05 -1.92 -6.61
N GLU A 64 -4.94 -1.67 -5.65
CA GLU A 64 -5.88 -0.55 -5.69
C GLU A 64 -5.15 0.80 -5.72
N ARG A 65 -4.16 0.99 -4.86
CA ARG A 65 -3.31 2.19 -4.90
C ARG A 65 -2.57 2.32 -6.23
N THR A 66 -2.09 1.21 -6.78
CA THR A 66 -1.40 1.21 -8.08
C THR A 66 -2.36 1.63 -9.21
N ARG A 67 -3.62 1.20 -9.15
CA ARG A 67 -4.68 1.63 -10.08
C ARG A 67 -4.93 3.14 -9.98
N GLN A 68 -5.16 3.65 -8.77
CA GLN A 68 -5.39 5.08 -8.53
C GLN A 68 -4.20 5.94 -8.98
N ASN A 69 -2.97 5.53 -8.66
CA ASN A 69 -1.77 6.23 -9.11
C ASN A 69 -1.64 6.23 -10.64
N ARG A 70 -2.03 5.14 -11.31
CA ARG A 70 -2.02 5.05 -12.77
C ARG A 70 -3.05 6.00 -13.38
N GLU A 71 -4.24 6.12 -12.80
CA GLU A 71 -5.29 7.04 -13.23
C GLU A 71 -4.84 8.50 -13.06
N ALA A 72 -4.39 8.88 -11.87
CA ALA A 72 -3.86 10.22 -11.61
C ALA A 72 -2.68 10.58 -12.53
N ALA A 73 -1.81 9.61 -12.84
CA ALA A 73 -0.70 9.82 -13.78
C ALA A 73 -1.19 10.03 -15.22
N LYS A 74 -2.26 9.36 -15.65
CA LYS A 74 -2.87 9.59 -16.98
C LYS A 74 -3.47 10.99 -17.07
N GLU A 75 -4.27 11.38 -16.10
CA GLU A 75 -4.86 12.72 -16.04
C GLU A 75 -3.80 13.82 -16.06
N LYS A 76 -2.74 13.65 -15.26
CA LYS A 76 -1.61 14.59 -15.26
C LYS A 76 -0.93 14.67 -16.63
N ARG A 77 -0.72 13.54 -17.30
CA ARG A 77 -0.14 13.51 -18.66
C ARG A 77 -1.03 14.20 -19.67
N GLU A 78 -2.34 13.98 -19.62
CA GLU A 78 -3.30 14.63 -20.51
C GLU A 78 -3.33 16.15 -20.30
N ARG A 79 -3.34 16.62 -19.05
CA ARG A 79 -3.24 18.04 -18.72
C ARG A 79 -1.96 18.66 -19.26
N ILE A 80 -0.82 18.01 -19.04
CA ILE A 80 0.47 18.48 -19.55
C ILE A 80 0.43 18.57 -21.08
N LYS A 81 -0.05 17.54 -21.78
CA LYS A 81 -0.19 17.54 -23.25
C LYS A 81 -1.06 18.70 -23.76
N LYS A 82 -2.18 19.00 -23.09
CA LYS A 82 -3.04 20.14 -23.44
C LYS A 82 -2.29 21.47 -23.32
N VAL A 83 -1.61 21.69 -22.19
CA VAL A 83 -0.82 22.92 -21.97
C VAL A 83 0.28 23.07 -23.02
N TRP A 84 1.02 22.01 -23.35
CA TRP A 84 2.06 22.08 -24.40
C TRP A 84 1.46 22.40 -25.76
N LYS A 85 0.32 21.79 -26.12
CA LYS A 85 -0.38 22.08 -27.38
C LYS A 85 -0.83 23.54 -27.47
N GLU A 86 -1.41 24.09 -26.40
CA GLU A 86 -1.81 25.50 -26.33
C GLU A 86 -0.60 26.44 -26.49
N LEU A 87 0.56 26.12 -25.90
CA LEU A 87 1.78 26.91 -26.07
C LEU A 87 2.33 26.86 -27.50
N ASP A 88 2.25 25.71 -28.17
CA ASP A 88 2.70 25.55 -29.55
C ASP A 88 1.76 26.24 -30.55
N GLU A 89 0.45 26.30 -30.28
CA GLU A 89 -0.55 26.97 -31.12
C GLU A 89 -0.52 28.51 -31.00
N ASN A 90 -0.03 29.05 -29.88
CA ASN A 90 0.10 30.50 -29.64
C ASN A 90 1.49 31.06 -30.03
N LYS A 91 2.23 30.34 -30.88
CA LYS A 91 3.59 30.67 -31.30
C LYS A 91 3.62 31.28 -32.70
#